data_AF-A0A3D2Z310-F1
#
_entry.id   AF-A0A3D2Z310-F1
#
_cell.length_a   1.000
_cell.length_b   1.000
_cell.length_c   1.000
_cell.angle_alpha   90.00
_cell.angle_beta   90.00
_cell.angle_gamma   90.00
#
_symmetry.space_group_name_H-M   'P 1'
#
loop_
_entity.id
_entity.type
_entity.pdbx_description
1 polymer ?
#
loop_
_entity_poly.entity_id
_entity_poly.type
_entity_poly.pdbx_seq_one_letter_code
_entity_poly.pdbx_strand_id
1 'polypeptide(L)'
;MVGARAGLPLLLVLLVAVLYAGSFGNGFHFDDFHAVVLNPHIRDLTRIPSFFYSAGAFSVNPESAMYRPLLLSTFAINYALSGATASGFHVVNVLLHGLAAAATLSWLRRVGFRPRVAGV
;
A
#
# COMPACT_ATOMS: atom_id res chain seq x y z
N MET A 1 6.70 -32.22 4.26
CA MET A 1 6.91 -31.08 5.18
C MET A 1 6.93 -29.69 4.48
N VAL A 2 6.19 -29.49 3.38
CA VAL A 2 6.15 -28.19 2.66
C VAL A 2 5.03 -27.26 3.18
N GLY A 3 3.93 -27.82 3.72
CA GLY A 3 2.76 -27.06 4.18
C GLY A 3 3.01 -26.12 5.38
N ALA A 4 3.87 -26.51 6.33
CA ALA A 4 4.15 -25.68 7.50
C ALA A 4 4.95 -24.39 7.19
N ARG A 5 5.67 -24.36 6.06
CA ARG A 5 6.51 -23.21 5.68
C ARG A 5 5.71 -22.09 5.01
N ALA A 6 4.69 -22.44 4.22
CA ALA A 6 3.79 -21.49 3.56
C ALA A 6 2.68 -20.97 4.49
N GLY A 7 2.34 -21.70 5.55
CA GLY A 7 1.27 -21.30 6.48
C GLY A 7 1.54 -20.01 7.24
N LEU A 8 2.79 -19.74 7.66
CA LEU A 8 3.08 -18.54 8.46
C LEU A 8 3.00 -17.22 7.65
N PRO A 9 3.53 -17.12 6.42
CA PRO A 9 3.30 -15.95 5.56
C PRO A 9 1.80 -15.69 5.31
N LEU A 10 1.02 -16.74 5.05
CA LEU A 10 -0.42 -16.61 4.87
C LEU A 10 -1.12 -16.13 6.15
N LEU A 11 -0.75 -16.69 7.31
CA LEU A 11 -1.26 -16.25 8.61
C LEU A 11 -0.97 -14.76 8.86
N LEU A 12 0.21 -14.27 8.48
CA LEU A 12 0.54 -12.84 8.60
C LEU A 12 -0.36 -11.97 7.71
N VAL A 13 -0.63 -12.38 6.47
CA VAL A 13 -1.55 -11.65 5.58
C VAL A 13 -2.94 -11.58 6.21
N LEU A 14 -3.45 -12.70 6.73
CA LEU A 14 -4.76 -12.75 7.40
C LEU A 14 -4.78 -11.88 8.67
N LEU A 15 -3.71 -11.90 9.47
CA LEU A 15 -3.60 -11.08 10.67
C LEU A 15 -3.62 -9.59 10.33
N VAL A 16 -2.89 -9.17 9.30
CA VAL A 16 -2.93 -7.77 8.81
C VAL A 16 -4.34 -7.39 8.38
N ALA A 17 -5.04 -8.26 7.64
CA ALA A 17 -6.42 -7.98 7.23
C ALA A 17 -7.37 -7.80 8.42
N VAL A 18 -7.25 -8.64 9.46
CA VAL A 18 -8.07 -8.52 10.68
C VAL A 18 -7.75 -7.24 11.44
N LEU A 19 -6.47 -6.90 11.62
CA LEU A 19 -6.05 -5.70 12.35
C LEU A 19 -6.52 -4.41 11.68
N TYR A 20 -6.59 -4.41 10.34
CA TYR A 20 -7.07 -3.27 9.56
C TYR A 20 -8.56 -3.34 9.19
N ALA A 21 -9.31 -4.36 9.63
CA ALA A 21 -10.72 -4.51 9.25
C ALA A 21 -11.58 -3.28 9.63
N GLY A 22 -11.24 -2.61 10.73
CA GLY A 22 -11.93 -1.39 11.17
C GLY A 22 -11.70 -0.17 10.26
N SER A 23 -10.64 -0.15 9.43
CA SER A 23 -10.35 1.01 8.58
C SER A 23 -11.27 1.14 7.38
N PHE A 24 -11.94 0.05 6.95
CA PHE A 24 -12.81 0.06 5.77
C PHE A 24 -14.04 0.96 5.92
N GLY A 25 -14.45 1.27 7.16
CA GLY A 25 -15.53 2.23 7.43
C GLY A 25 -15.08 3.69 7.44
N ASN A 26 -13.78 3.97 7.35
CA ASN A 26 -13.25 5.32 7.39
C ASN A 26 -13.23 5.96 6.00
N GLY A 27 -13.43 7.28 5.95
CA GLY A 27 -13.29 8.08 4.73
C GLY A 27 -11.87 8.62 4.54
N PHE A 28 -11.69 9.39 3.47
CA PHE A 28 -10.45 10.15 3.24
C PHE A 28 -10.22 11.20 4.33
N HIS A 29 -8.96 11.43 4.68
CA HIS A 29 -8.60 12.39 5.73
C HIS A 29 -7.24 13.06 5.46
N PHE A 30 -7.06 14.28 5.99
CA PHE A 30 -5.84 15.09 5.84
C PHE A 30 -5.31 15.14 4.39
N ASP A 31 -4.12 14.57 4.17
CA ASP A 31 -3.39 14.65 2.91
C ASP A 31 -4.07 13.91 1.75
N ASP A 32 -5.00 13.00 2.06
CA ASP A 32 -5.78 12.30 1.04
C ASP A 32 -6.53 13.27 0.14
N PHE A 33 -6.96 14.42 0.66
CA PHE A 33 -7.74 15.37 -0.13
C PHE A 33 -6.91 15.96 -1.26
N HIS A 34 -5.71 16.45 -0.97
CA HIS A 34 -4.88 17.10 -1.98
C HIS A 34 -4.09 16.10 -2.83
N ALA A 35 -3.78 14.92 -2.30
CA ALA A 35 -2.99 13.90 -2.99
C ALA A 35 -3.85 12.90 -3.79
N VAL A 36 -5.09 12.66 -3.37
CA VAL A 36 -6.01 11.69 -3.99
C VAL A 36 -7.28 12.38 -4.47
N VAL A 37 -8.14 12.88 -3.58
CA VAL A 37 -9.53 13.29 -3.87
C VAL A 37 -9.63 14.45 -4.86
N LEU A 38 -8.72 15.41 -4.78
CA LEU A 38 -8.70 16.61 -5.62
C LEU A 38 -7.56 16.59 -6.64
N ASN A 39 -6.68 15.59 -6.60
CA ASN A 39 -5.53 15.52 -7.48
C ASN A 39 -5.95 15.14 -8.92
N PRO A 40 -5.78 16.04 -9.92
CA PRO A 40 -6.11 15.74 -11.31
C PRO A 40 -5.07 14.84 -11.99
N HIS A 41 -3.85 14.74 -11.45
CA HIS A 41 -2.76 13.99 -12.07
C HIS A 41 -2.98 12.48 -12.05
N ILE A 42 -3.68 11.96 -11.04
CA ILE A 42 -3.96 10.52 -10.91
C ILE A 42 -5.19 10.04 -11.70
N ARG A 43 -5.87 10.94 -12.43
CA ARG A 43 -7.12 10.62 -13.16
C ARG A 43 -6.87 9.98 -14.52
N ASP A 44 -5.63 10.00 -14.98
CA ASP A 44 -5.23 9.55 -16.30
C ASP A 44 -3.94 8.71 -16.20
N LEU A 45 -4.05 7.43 -16.56
CA LEU A 45 -2.93 6.48 -16.52
C LEU A 45 -1.81 6.87 -17.48
N THR A 46 -2.09 7.62 -18.55
CA THR A 46 -1.07 8.10 -19.48
C THR A 46 -0.10 9.09 -18.83
N ARG A 47 -0.47 9.66 -17.67
CA ARG A 47 0.39 10.56 -16.89
C ARG A 47 1.41 9.83 -16.02
N ILE A 48 1.35 8.51 -15.88
CA ILE A 48 2.28 7.73 -15.03
C ILE A 48 3.75 8.04 -15.33
N PRO A 49 4.21 8.11 -16.59
CA PRO A 49 5.61 8.46 -16.88
C PRO A 49 6.02 9.81 -16.26
N SER A 50 5.11 10.79 -16.21
CA SER A 50 5.38 12.12 -15.64
C SER A 50 5.72 12.10 -14.15
N PHE A 51 5.22 11.11 -13.41
CA PHE A 51 5.48 11.02 -11.98
C PHE A 51 6.96 10.75 -11.66
N PHE A 52 7.69 10.16 -12.61
CA PHE A 52 9.11 9.80 -12.47
C PHE A 52 10.08 10.94 -12.80
N TYR A 53 9.59 12.09 -13.25
CA TYR A 53 10.41 13.26 -13.53
C TYR A 53 9.79 14.59 -13.07
N SER A 54 8.61 14.57 -12.44
CA SER A 54 7.95 15.76 -11.89
C SER A 54 7.40 15.50 -10.48
N ALA A 55 7.88 16.27 -9.50
CA ALA A 55 7.36 16.23 -8.13
C ALA A 55 6.01 16.97 -7.97
N GLY A 56 5.65 17.84 -8.92
CA GLY A 56 4.42 18.64 -8.86
C GLY A 56 3.14 17.82 -9.01
N ALA A 57 3.23 16.59 -9.53
CA ALA A 57 2.08 15.72 -9.70
C ALA A 57 1.53 15.14 -8.38
N PHE A 58 2.25 15.29 -7.27
CA PHE A 58 1.89 14.68 -5.99
C PHE A 58 0.64 15.26 -5.36
N SER A 59 0.44 16.56 -5.49
CA SER A 59 -0.61 17.29 -4.80
C SER A 59 -1.21 18.35 -5.71
N VAL A 60 -2.51 18.61 -5.54
CA VAL A 60 -3.14 19.82 -6.09
C VAL A 60 -2.61 21.10 -5.42
N ASN A 61 -2.00 20.99 -4.22
CA ASN A 61 -1.32 22.09 -3.55
C ASN A 61 0.18 22.12 -3.95
N PRO A 62 0.66 23.15 -4.66
CA PRO A 62 2.06 23.25 -5.06
C PRO A 62 3.04 23.22 -3.89
N GLU A 63 2.67 23.77 -2.72
CA GLU A 63 3.53 23.79 -1.53
C GLU A 63 3.72 22.40 -0.91
N SER A 64 2.84 21.47 -1.23
CA SER A 64 2.90 20.09 -0.75
C SER A 64 3.59 19.16 -1.75
N ALA A 65 4.28 19.68 -2.78
CA ALA A 65 4.94 18.86 -3.80
C ALA A 65 5.99 17.90 -3.18
N MET A 66 5.92 16.63 -3.58
CA MET A 66 6.83 15.58 -3.10
C MET A 66 7.15 14.60 -4.23
N TYR A 67 8.41 14.16 -4.32
CA TYR A 67 8.80 13.14 -5.30
C TYR A 67 8.40 11.73 -4.82
N ARG A 68 7.21 11.25 -5.22
CA ARG A 68 6.67 9.93 -4.83
C ARG A 68 6.11 9.15 -6.04
N PRO A 69 6.93 8.83 -7.05
CA PRO A 69 6.48 8.26 -8.33
C PRO A 69 5.70 6.95 -8.19
N LEU A 70 6.19 6.01 -7.37
CA LEU A 70 5.56 4.71 -7.18
C LEU A 70 4.21 4.83 -6.46
N LEU A 71 4.11 5.76 -5.49
CA LEU A 71 2.85 6.02 -4.81
C LEU A 71 1.82 6.59 -5.78
N LEU A 72 2.19 7.62 -6.54
CA LEU A 72 1.28 8.23 -7.53
C LEU A 72 0.85 7.24 -8.60
N SER A 73 1.75 6.37 -9.04
CA SER A 73 1.41 5.30 -9.98
C SER A 73 0.38 4.35 -9.38
N THR A 74 0.56 3.97 -8.11
CA THR A 74 -0.40 3.12 -7.39
C THR A 74 -1.74 3.83 -7.22
N PHE A 75 -1.75 5.13 -6.91
CA PHE A 75 -2.98 5.92 -6.80
C PHE A 75 -3.72 6.05 -8.13
N ALA A 76 -3.01 6.27 -9.24
CA ALA A 76 -3.62 6.36 -10.56
C ALA A 76 -4.24 5.02 -10.99
N ILE A 77 -3.54 3.91 -10.76
CA ILE A 77 -4.07 2.57 -11.03
C ILE A 77 -5.27 2.27 -10.13
N ASN A 78 -5.18 2.56 -8.83
CA ASN A 78 -6.29 2.30 -7.91
C ASN A 78 -7.52 3.14 -8.23
N TYR A 79 -7.31 4.41 -8.62
CA TYR A 79 -8.37 5.29 -9.07
C TYR A 79 -9.04 4.77 -10.35
N ALA A 80 -8.27 4.27 -11.32
CA ALA A 80 -8.82 3.69 -12.53
C ALA A 80 -9.68 2.44 -12.27
N LEU A 81 -9.37 1.68 -11.20
CA LEU A 81 -10.11 0.47 -10.83
C LEU A 81 -11.37 0.74 -10.00
N SER A 82 -11.35 1.73 -9.10
CA SER A 82 -12.38 1.89 -8.06
C SER A 82 -12.84 3.33 -7.83
N GLY A 83 -12.35 4.28 -8.63
CA GLY A 83 -12.58 5.71 -8.46
C GLY A 83 -11.96 6.25 -7.16
N ALA A 84 -12.49 7.39 -6.67
CA ALA A 84 -12.12 7.94 -5.37
C ALA A 84 -12.98 7.32 -4.26
N THR A 85 -12.86 6.01 -4.04
CA THR A 85 -13.53 5.31 -2.93
C THR A 85 -12.52 4.97 -1.85
N ALA A 86 -12.66 5.51 -0.64
CA ALA A 86 -11.70 5.28 0.45
C ALA A 86 -11.50 3.78 0.74
N SER A 87 -12.58 3.00 0.71
CA SER A 87 -12.54 1.54 0.87
C SER A 87 -11.69 0.85 -0.21
N GLY A 88 -11.73 1.30 -1.48
CA GLY A 88 -10.89 0.78 -2.55
C GLY A 88 -9.40 0.99 -2.27
N PHE A 89 -9.02 2.19 -1.82
CA PHE A 89 -7.65 2.47 -1.37
C PHE A 89 -7.26 1.65 -0.14
N HIS A 90 -8.16 1.44 0.82
CA HIS A 90 -7.91 0.59 1.98
C HIS A 90 -7.66 -0.86 1.59
N VAL A 91 -8.41 -1.43 0.63
CA VAL A 91 -8.17 -2.81 0.13
C VAL A 91 -6.73 -2.93 -0.37
N VAL A 92 -6.30 -2.03 -1.25
CA VAL A 92 -4.94 -2.07 -1.82
C VAL A 92 -3.88 -1.87 -0.73
N ASN A 93 -4.08 -0.93 0.19
CA ASN A 93 -3.16 -0.70 1.30
C ASN A 93 -3.00 -1.95 2.18
N VAL A 94 -4.09 -2.59 2.58
CA VAL A 94 -4.07 -3.80 3.41
C VAL A 94 -3.38 -4.95 2.68
N LEU A 95 -3.66 -5.15 1.39
CA LEU A 95 -2.98 -6.15 0.56
C LEU A 95 -1.47 -5.89 0.49
N LEU A 96 -1.05 -4.66 0.23
CA LEU A 96 0.36 -4.30 0.16
C LEU A 96 1.08 -4.50 1.51
N HIS A 97 0.44 -4.14 2.63
CA HIS A 97 1.01 -4.38 3.97
C HIS A 97 1.15 -5.87 4.27
N GLY A 98 0.14 -6.68 3.95
CA GLY A 98 0.20 -8.13 4.10
C GLY A 98 1.30 -8.76 3.25
N LEU A 99 1.39 -8.37 1.98
CA LEU A 99 2.42 -8.85 1.06
C LEU A 99 3.83 -8.44 1.51
N ALA A 100 4.01 -7.19 1.97
CA ALA A 100 5.28 -6.71 2.49
C ALA A 100 5.71 -7.49 3.75
N ALA A 101 4.80 -7.72 4.69
CA ALA A 101 5.06 -8.52 5.89
C ALA A 101 5.45 -9.97 5.55
N ALA A 102 4.69 -10.60 4.64
CA ALA A 102 4.95 -11.95 4.15
C ALA A 102 6.29 -12.06 3.40
N ALA A 103 6.61 -11.07 2.57
CA ALA A 103 7.86 -11.00 1.83
C ALA A 103 9.06 -10.84 2.78
N THR A 104 8.97 -9.95 3.77
CA THR A 104 10.01 -9.75 4.79
C THR A 104 10.25 -11.04 5.58
N LEU A 105 9.20 -11.71 6.08
CA LEU A 105 9.35 -12.99 6.77
C LEU A 105 10.01 -14.05 5.87
N SER A 106 9.59 -14.12 4.61
CA SER A 106 10.13 -15.08 3.66
C SER A 106 11.60 -14.81 3.37
N TRP A 107 11.99 -13.54 3.26
CA TRP A 107 13.38 -13.12 3.09
C TRP A 107 14.22 -13.45 4.31
N LEU A 108 13.76 -13.12 5.52
CA LEU A 108 14.43 -13.45 6.79
C LEU A 108 14.73 -14.95 6.92
N ARG A 109 13.76 -15.80 6.57
CA ARG A 109 13.93 -17.25 6.56
C ARG A 109 14.96 -17.74 5.54
N ARG A 110 15.06 -17.07 4.37
CA ARG A 110 16.05 -17.39 3.34
C ARG A 110 17.47 -17.02 3.76
N VAL A 111 17.65 -15.92 4.49
CA VAL A 111 18.96 -15.48 5.00
C VAL A 111 19.36 -16.15 6.33
N GLY A 112 18.62 -17.19 6.74
CA GLY A 112 18.99 -18.02 7.90
C GLY A 112 18.54 -17.48 9.26
N PHE A 113 17.72 -16.43 9.31
CA PHE A 113 17.16 -15.94 10.57
C PHE A 113 16.21 -16.99 11.16
N ARG A 114 16.56 -17.51 12.34
CA ARG A 114 15.71 -18.39 13.14
C ARG A 114 15.23 -17.61 14.36
N PRO A 115 13.92 -17.34 14.51
CA PRO A 115 13.42 -16.69 15.70
C PRO A 115 13.77 -17.56 16.91
N ARG A 116 14.49 -16.98 17.87
CA ARG A 116 14.64 -17.58 19.19
C ARG A 116 13.28 -17.44 19.87
N VAL A 117 12.52 -18.52 19.91
CA VAL A 117 11.44 -18.62 20.90
C VAL A 117 12.17 -18.68 22.24
N ALA A 118 12.08 -17.62 23.04
CA ALA A 118 12.55 -17.68 24.41
C ALA A 118 11.78 -18.83 25.06
N GLY A 119 12.50 -19.90 25.40
CA GLY A 119 11.93 -21.02 26.13
C GLY A 119 11.41 -20.48 27.45
N VAL A 120 10.13 -20.72 27.70
CA VAL A 120 9.58 -20.71 29.06
C VAL A 120 10.12 -21.95 29.77
#